data_AF-A0A0U5I791-F1
#
_entry.id   AF-A0A0U5I791-F1
#
_cell.length_a   1.000
_cell.length_b   1.000
_cell.length_c   1.000
_cell.angle_alpha   90.00
_cell.angle_beta   90.00
_cell.angle_gamma   90.00
#
_symmetry.space_group_name_H-M   'P 1'
#
loop_
_entity.id
_entity.type
_entity.pdbx_description
1 polymer ?
#
loop_
_entity_poly.entity_id
_entity_poly.type
_entity_poly.pdbx_seq_one_letter_code
_entity_poly.pdbx_strand_id
1 'polypeptide(L)' 'MPENNRRTVFGNAVRYLGWAIVAINGVYMAYGFVTIYSDVSVRAFAPLVLMEGAMYVAVGLLIVGVGRLIRGKPRAVPAA' A
#
# COMPACT_ATOMS: atom_id res chain seq x y z
N MET A 1 17.72 -17.21 -17.09
CA MET A 1 17.76 -16.26 -15.97
C MET A 1 17.83 -17.02 -14.64
N PRO A 2 18.78 -16.70 -13.74
CA PRO A 2 18.88 -17.34 -12.44
C PRO A 2 17.61 -17.13 -11.60
N GLU A 3 17.16 -18.15 -10.87
CA GLU A 3 15.89 -18.16 -10.11
C GLU A 3 15.79 -17.00 -9.10
N ASN A 4 16.92 -16.62 -8.48
CA ASN A 4 16.99 -15.52 -7.52
C ASN A 4 16.64 -14.16 -8.13
N ASN A 5 16.96 -13.94 -9.41
CA ASN A 5 16.56 -12.71 -10.11
C ASN A 5 15.05 -12.66 -10.32
N ARG A 6 14.41 -13.80 -10.65
CA ARG A 6 12.95 -13.85 -10.82
C ARG A 6 12.20 -13.52 -9.54
N ARG A 7 12.63 -14.07 -8.39
CA ARG A 7 12.03 -13.76 -7.08
C ARG A 7 12.21 -12.30 -6.68
N THR A 8 13.38 -11.73 -6.96
CA THR A 8 13.68 -10.32 -6.65
C THR A 8 12.84 -9.36 -7.49
N VAL A 9 12.75 -9.60 -8.79
CA VAL A 9 11.92 -8.80 -9.71
C VAL A 9 10.45 -8.91 -9.34
N PHE A 10 9.97 -10.13 -9.08
CA PHE A 10 8.57 -10.36 -8.69
C PHE A 10 8.24 -9.69 -7.33
N GLY A 11 9.11 -9.84 -6.32
CA GLY A 11 8.91 -9.18 -5.02
C GLY A 11 8.92 -7.65 -5.10
N ASN A 12 9.73 -7.08 -5.99
CA ASN A 12 9.71 -5.63 -6.26
C ASN A 12 8.41 -5.20 -6.96
N ALA A 13 7.95 -5.96 -7.96
CA ALA A 13 6.69 -5.69 -8.65
C ALA A 13 5.50 -5.70 -7.66
N VAL A 14 5.43 -6.71 -6.78
CA VAL A 14 4.40 -6.80 -5.73
C VAL A 14 4.49 -5.62 -4.76
N ARG A 15 5.69 -5.19 -4.37
CA ARG A 15 5.87 -3.97 -3.54
C ARG A 15 5.36 -2.72 -4.23
N TYR A 16 5.70 -2.51 -5.50
CA TYR A 16 5.26 -1.33 -6.22
C TYR A 16 3.75 -1.33 -6.41
N LEU A 17 3.14 -2.49 -6.64
CA LEU A 17 1.69 -2.63 -6.69
C LEU A 17 1.04 -2.27 -5.35
N GLY A 18 1.60 -2.77 -4.24
CA GLY A 18 1.12 -2.41 -2.90
C GLY A 18 1.20 -0.90 -2.63
N TRP A 19 2.31 -0.25 -3.00
CA TRP A 19 2.44 1.20 -2.90
C TRP A 19 1.49 1.97 -3.81
N ALA A 20 1.24 1.48 -5.03
CA ALA A 20 0.28 2.08 -5.94
C ALA A 20 -1.15 2.03 -5.35
N ILE A 21 -1.53 0.91 -4.73
CA ILE A 21 -2.82 0.77 -4.03
C ILE A 21 -2.91 1.79 -2.89
N VAL A 22 -1.87 1.93 -2.06
CA VAL A 22 -1.85 2.92 -0.98
C VAL A 22 -2.01 4.34 -1.52
N ALA A 23 -1.27 4.70 -2.58
CA ALA A 23 -1.31 6.03 -3.17
C ALA A 23 -2.70 6.36 -3.74
N ILE A 24 -3.28 5.46 -4.53
CA ILE A 24 -4.61 5.64 -5.13
C ILE A 24 -5.67 5.80 -4.04
N ASN A 25 -5.68 4.91 -3.04
CA ASN A 25 -6.66 5.00 -1.96
C ASN A 25 -6.46 6.25 -1.09
N GLY A 26 -5.22 6.68 -0.88
CA GLY A 26 -4.93 7.95 -0.21
C GLY A 26 -5.53 9.16 -0.95
N VAL A 27 -5.44 9.18 -2.29
CA VAL A 27 -6.06 10.23 -3.11
C VAL A 27 -7.59 10.17 -3.02
N TYR A 28 -8.20 8.98 -3.15
CA TYR A 28 -9.65 8.83 -3.01
C TYR A 28 -10.16 9.24 -1.63
N MET A 29 -9.43 8.86 -0.59
CA MET A 29 -9.75 9.24 0.78
C MET A 29 -9.66 10.75 0.98
N ALA A 30 -8.61 11.40 0.46
CA ALA A 30 -8.47 12.86 0.53
C ALA A 30 -9.61 13.58 -0.22
N TYR A 31 -9.96 13.09 -1.41
CA TYR A 31 -11.09 13.62 -2.18
C TYR A 31 -12.42 13.45 -1.43
N GLY A 32 -12.71 12.26 -0.93
CA GLY A 32 -13.90 11.99 -0.12
C GLY A 32 -13.97 12.87 1.13
N PHE A 33 -12.84 13.11 1.79
CA PHE A 33 -12.74 14.04 2.91
C PHE A 33 -13.14 15.46 2.56
N VAL A 34 -12.61 15.98 1.44
CA VAL A 34 -12.93 17.34 0.96
C VAL A 34 -14.43 17.45 0.66
N THR A 35 -15.01 16.47 -0.02
CA THR A 35 -16.44 16.43 -0.33
C THR A 35 -17.32 16.39 0.92
N ILE A 36 -16.94 15.60 1.93
CA ILE A 36 -17.68 15.47 3.19
C ILE A 36 -17.60 16.75 4.02
N TYR A 37 -16.47 17.45 4.02
CA TYR A 37 -16.32 18.71 4.75
C TYR A 37 -17.03 19.87 4.08
N SER A 38 -17.26 19.80 2.76
CA SER A 38 -18.03 20.83 2.04
C SER A 38 -19.55 20.76 2.27
N ASP A 39 -20.07 19.65 2.82
CA ASP A 39 -21.52 19.47 3.03
C ASP A 39 -21.84 19.00 4.46
N VAL A 40 -22.58 19.85 5.20
CA VAL A 40 -22.93 19.62 6.61
C VAL A 40 -23.78 18.37 6.79
N SER A 41 -24.59 18.00 5.78
CA SER A 41 -25.47 16.83 5.83
C SER A 41 -24.71 15.51 5.77
N VAL A 42 -23.51 15.51 5.16
CA VAL A 42 -22.70 14.32 4.91
C VAL A 42 -21.58 14.16 5.93
N ARG A 43 -21.31 15.20 6.73
CA ARG A 43 -20.25 15.24 7.75
C ARG A 43 -20.33 14.14 8.80
N ALA A 44 -21.54 13.65 9.09
CA ALA A 44 -21.77 12.51 9.98
C ALA A 44 -21.10 11.21 9.48
N PHE A 45 -20.84 11.09 8.17
CA PHE A 45 -20.20 9.92 7.56
C PHE A 45 -18.66 10.04 7.50
N ALA A 46 -18.06 11.15 7.93
CA ALA A 46 -16.61 11.33 7.94
C ALA A 46 -15.84 10.22 8.68
N PRO A 47 -16.29 9.72 9.86
CA PRO A 47 -15.63 8.62 10.55
C PRO A 47 -15.66 7.31 9.76
N LEU A 48 -16.74 7.06 9.01
CA LEU A 48 -16.90 5.86 8.20
C LEU A 48 -15.91 5.86 7.02
N VAL A 49 -15.77 7.01 6.37
CA VAL A 49 -14.80 7.19 5.28
C VAL A 49 -13.35 7.14 5.77
N LEU A 50 -13.07 7.60 6.99
CA LEU A 50 -11.77 7.37 7.65
C LEU A 50 -11.48 5.89 7.84
N MET A 51 -12.45 5.15 8.40
CA MET A 51 -12.28 3.72 8.66
C MET A 51 -12.07 2.94 7.37
N GLU A 52 -12.88 3.20 6.34
CA GLU A 52 -12.75 2.55 5.04
C GLU A 52 -11.40 2.88 4.38
N GLY A 53 -11.01 4.16 4.34
CA GLY A 53 -9.72 4.59 3.81
C GLY A 53 -8.53 3.94 4.55
N ALA A 54 -8.60 3.87 5.88
CA ALA A 54 -7.59 3.22 6.69
C ALA A 54 -7.48 1.71 6.40
N MET A 55 -8.60 1.02 6.17
CA MET A 55 -8.59 -0.39 5.76
C MET A 55 -7.88 -0.60 4.43
N TYR A 56 -8.17 0.22 3.41
CA TYR A 56 -7.50 0.08 2.11
C TYR A 56 -6.00 0.38 2.18
N VAL A 57 -5.60 1.39 2.96
CA VAL A 57 -4.18 1.68 3.21
C VAL A 57 -3.50 0.50 3.92
N ALA A 58 -4.15 -0.11 4.92
CA ALA A 58 -3.63 -1.27 5.62
C ALA A 58 -3.45 -2.48 4.67
N VAL A 59 -4.40 -2.73 3.77
CA VAL A 59 -4.28 -3.78 2.74
C VAL A 59 -3.11 -3.50 1.81
N GLY A 60 -2.95 -2.27 1.33
CA GLY A 60 -1.81 -1.90 0.49
C GLY A 60 -0.46 -2.12 1.19
N LEU A 61 -0.36 -1.77 2.48
CA LEU A 61 0.84 -2.01 3.29
C LEU A 61 1.10 -3.51 3.53
N LEU A 62 0.06 -4.32 3.71
CA LEU A 62 0.20 -5.77 3.78
C LEU A 62 0.79 -6.34 2.49
N ILE A 63 0.34 -5.89 1.32
CA ILE A 63 0.90 -6.28 0.01
C ILE A 63 2.38 -5.87 -0.10
N VAL A 64 2.74 -4.67 0.37
CA VAL A 64 4.16 -4.25 0.44
C VAL A 64 4.97 -5.19 1.33
N GLY A 65 4.41 -5.62 2.47
CA GLY A 65 5.00 -6.62 3.36
C GLY A 65 5.21 -7.98 2.68
N VAL A 66 4.21 -8.48 1.97
CA VAL A 66 4.29 -9.72 1.19
C VAL A 66 5.39 -9.63 0.13
N GLY A 67 5.47 -8.51 -0.60
CA GLY A 67 6.55 -8.29 -1.58
C GLY A 67 7.96 -8.30 -0.97
N ARG A 68 8.12 -7.83 0.28
CA ARG A 68 9.38 -7.94 1.03
C ARG A 68 9.72 -9.38 1.39
N LEU A 69 8.73 -10.18 1.80
CA LEU A 69 8.91 -11.59 2.12
C LEU A 69 9.32 -12.40 0.88
N ILE A 70 8.66 -12.15 -0.25
CA ILE A 70 8.94 -12.80 -1.55
C ILE A 70 10.36 -12.52 -2.02
N ARG A 71 10.85 -11.28 -1.86
CA ARG A 71 12.21 -10.88 -2.26
C ARG A 71 13.29 -11.56 -1.41
N GLY A 72 12.96 -11.99 -0.18
CA GLY A 72 13.91 -12.53 0.79
C GLY A 72 14.87 -11.48 1.34
N LYS A 73 15.56 -11.78 2.45
CA LYS A 73 16.64 -10.92 2.95
C LYS A 73 17.78 -10.93 1.92
N PRO A 74 18.34 -9.76 1.53
CA PRO A 74 19.61 -9.77 0.82
C PRO A 74 20.60 -10.53 1.70
N ARG A 75 21.19 -11.63 1.18
CA ARG A 75 22.30 -12.29 1.86
C ARG A 75 23.37 -11.22 2.03
N ALA A 76 23.66 -10.85 3.28
CA ALA A 76 24.83 -10.05 3.59
C ALA A 76 26.01 -10.82 3.03
N VAL A 77 26.67 -10.27 2.02
CA VAL A 77 27.96 -10.77 1.57
C VAL A 77 28.91 -10.49 2.73
N PRO A 78 29.45 -11.52 3.42
CA PRO A 78 30.45 -11.26 4.45
C PRO A 78 31.61 -10.54 3.77
N ALA A 79 32.00 -9.39 4.31
CA ALA A 79 33.20 -8.69 3.87
C ALA A 79 34.38 -9.65 4.04
N ALA A 80 35.00 -10.00 2.91
CA ALA A 80 36.24 -10.77 2.86
C ALA A 80 37.43 -9.87 3.20
#